data_AF-A0A958DC65-F1
#
_entry.id   AF-A0A958DC65-F1
#
_cell.length_a   1.000
_cell.length_b   1.000
_cell.length_c   1.000
_cell.angle_alpha   90.00
_cell.angle_beta   90.00
_cell.angle_gamma   90.00
#
_symmetry.space_group_name_H-M   'P 1'
#
loop_
_entity.id
_entity.type
_entity.pdbx_description
1 polymer ?
#
loop_
_entity_poly.entity_id
_entity_poly.type
_entity_poly.pdbx_seq_one_letter_code
_entity_poly.pdbx_strand_id
1 'polypeptide(L)'
;MTADLKLSQQMASAHPLIPAPNGKPYLIVFLENGGRVAGVNLPRWASQLLDWSTEEYGKLAVRIQARRHYRDIVVLEDQQATAGHLLRALLDVGDATVDILMLVHGQAGYACGCDGRRVGADFFAALRQLRAAGLARFRLRAVYQMNCYVQTLGEEWLS
;
A
#
# COMPACT_ATOMS: atom_id res chain seq x y z
N MET A 1 4.16 7.00 43.70
CA MET A 1 4.83 6.87 42.38
C MET A 1 4.95 5.40 42.03
N THR A 2 3.88 4.81 41.50
CA THR A 2 3.78 3.37 41.20
C THR A 2 2.80 3.16 40.03
N ALA A 3 2.96 3.97 38.98
CA ALA A 3 2.18 3.87 37.75
C ALA A 3 3.06 3.63 36.50
N ASP A 4 4.37 3.91 36.57
CA ASP A 4 5.28 3.87 35.41
C ASP A 4 5.88 2.50 35.06
N LEU A 5 5.67 1.49 35.89
CA LEU A 5 6.25 0.15 35.68
C LEU A 5 5.28 -0.87 35.08
N LYS A 6 4.02 -0.48 34.80
CA LYS A 6 3.01 -1.36 34.17
C LYS A 6 2.63 -1.00 32.73
N LEU A 7 3.05 0.16 32.21
CA LEU A 7 2.78 0.54 30.81
C LEU A 7 3.91 0.19 29.83
N SER A 8 5.11 -0.08 30.33
CA SER A 8 6.32 -0.35 29.52
C SER A 8 6.48 -1.83 29.12
N GLN A 9 5.62 -2.73 29.59
CA GLN A 9 5.59 -4.15 29.19
C GLN A 9 4.50 -4.48 28.15
N GLN A 10 3.68 -3.51 27.73
CA GLN A 10 2.55 -3.74 26.81
C GLN A 10 2.78 -3.27 25.37
N MET A 11 3.99 -2.82 25.02
CA MET A 11 4.35 -2.37 23.66
C MET A 11 5.53 -3.14 23.03
N ALA A 12 5.74 -4.40 23.43
CA ALA A 12 6.80 -5.26 22.88
C ALA A 12 6.27 -6.58 22.28
N SER A 13 5.03 -6.63 21.83
CA SER A 13 4.58 -7.67 20.88
C SER A 13 4.93 -7.22 19.46
N ALA A 14 6.23 -7.13 19.19
CA ALA A 14 6.72 -7.25 17.82
C ALA A 14 6.30 -8.65 17.36
N HIS A 15 5.16 -8.72 16.66
CA HIS A 15 4.74 -9.90 15.93
C HIS A 15 5.97 -10.33 15.12
N PRO A 16 6.46 -11.57 15.27
CA PRO A 16 7.66 -11.99 14.56
C PRO A 16 7.39 -11.77 13.07
N LEU A 17 8.18 -10.88 12.46
CA LEU A 17 8.23 -10.71 11.02
C LEU A 17 8.49 -12.11 10.48
N ILE A 18 7.45 -12.75 9.95
CA ILE A 18 7.63 -14.11 9.47
C ILE A 18 8.66 -14.00 8.35
N PRO A 19 9.84 -14.64 8.50
CA PRO A 19 10.90 -14.48 7.52
C PRO A 19 10.34 -14.88 6.15
N ALA A 20 10.57 -14.01 5.16
CA ALA A 20 10.24 -14.30 3.79
C ALA A 20 10.94 -15.63 3.43
N PRO A 21 10.23 -16.64 2.90
CA PRO A 21 10.89 -17.81 2.39
C PRO A 21 11.71 -17.35 1.18
N ASN A 22 13.03 -17.28 1.37
CA ASN A 22 14.05 -17.03 0.36
C ASN A 22 13.96 -15.69 -0.42
N GLY A 23 14.35 -14.57 0.21
CA GLY A 23 14.72 -13.33 -0.50
C GLY A 23 14.10 -12.05 0.08
N LYS A 24 14.56 -10.89 -0.41
CA LYS A 24 13.94 -9.59 -0.07
C LYS A 24 12.51 -9.54 -0.65
N PRO A 25 11.52 -9.03 0.08
CA PRO A 25 10.13 -8.93 -0.38
C PRO A 25 9.97 -7.94 -1.54
N TYR A 26 8.84 -8.02 -2.24
CA TYR A 26 8.35 -6.95 -3.10
C TYR A 26 7.59 -5.91 -2.29
N LEU A 27 7.67 -4.65 -2.72
CA LEU A 27 6.77 -3.61 -2.26
C LEU A 27 5.85 -3.19 -3.40
N ILE A 28 4.54 -3.24 -3.18
CA ILE A 28 3.57 -2.59 -4.06
C ILE A 28 3.10 -1.31 -3.37
N VAL A 29 3.35 -0.17 -4.00
CA VAL A 29 2.88 1.14 -3.53
C VAL A 29 1.65 1.53 -4.34
N PHE A 30 0.53 1.75 -3.68
CA PHE A 30 -0.74 2.16 -4.28
C PHE A 30 -1.05 3.60 -3.88
N LEU A 31 -1.01 4.51 -4.85
CA LEU A 31 -1.11 5.96 -4.66
C LEU A 31 -2.34 6.49 -5.38
N GLU A 32 -3.30 7.03 -4.64
CA GLU A 32 -4.35 7.84 -5.23
C GLU A 32 -3.73 9.21 -5.48
N ASN A 33 -3.73 9.66 -6.74
CA ASN A 33 -3.02 10.89 -7.06
C ASN A 33 -3.67 12.09 -6.33
N GLY A 34 -2.90 12.66 -5.40
CA GLY A 34 -3.23 13.85 -4.65
C GLY A 34 -3.00 15.12 -5.46
N GLY A 35 -3.50 15.20 -6.69
CA GLY A 35 -3.41 16.37 -7.59
C GLY A 35 -4.10 17.65 -7.08
N ARG A 36 -4.29 17.79 -5.77
CA ARG A 36 -4.64 19.02 -5.07
C ARG A 36 -3.69 19.21 -3.90
N VAL A 37 -2.43 19.48 -4.21
CA VAL A 37 -1.52 20.10 -3.22
C VAL A 37 -2.18 21.40 -2.74
N ALA A 38 -2.23 21.54 -1.42
CA ALA A 38 -3.06 22.47 -0.68
C ALA A 38 -2.88 23.94 -1.06
N GLY A 39 -4.01 24.62 -1.27
CA GLY A 39 -4.25 25.99 -0.79
C GLY A 39 -3.47 27.17 -1.39
N VAL A 40 -2.55 26.97 -2.34
CA VAL A 40 -1.79 28.07 -2.97
C VAL A 40 -2.11 28.13 -4.46
N ASN A 41 -2.66 29.27 -4.91
CA ASN A 41 -2.93 29.55 -6.32
C ASN A 41 -1.61 29.80 -7.07
N LEU A 42 -0.92 28.73 -7.43
CA LEU A 42 0.22 28.77 -8.34
C LEU A 42 -0.28 28.74 -9.80
N PRO A 43 0.41 29.42 -10.75
CA PRO A 43 0.15 29.25 -12.17
C PRO A 43 0.23 27.76 -12.54
N ARG A 44 -0.74 27.25 -13.33
CA ARG A 44 -0.87 25.82 -13.64
C ARG A 44 0.43 25.14 -14.08
N TRP A 45 1.27 25.83 -14.85
CA TRP A 45 2.55 25.32 -15.31
C TRP A 45 3.57 25.14 -14.18
N ALA A 46 3.56 26.00 -13.17
CA ALA A 46 4.47 25.96 -12.03
C ALA A 46 4.04 24.89 -11.02
N SER A 47 2.74 24.73 -10.78
CA SER A 47 2.21 23.60 -10.00
C SER A 47 2.56 22.26 -10.66
N GLN A 48 2.34 22.13 -11.97
CA GLN A 48 2.65 20.89 -12.68
C GLN A 48 4.14 20.53 -12.66
N LEU A 49 5.02 21.53 -12.76
CA LEU A 49 6.46 21.31 -12.72
C LEU A 49 6.96 20.97 -11.30
N LEU A 50 6.42 21.65 -10.28
CA LEU A 50 6.77 21.41 -8.88
C LEU A 50 6.21 20.07 -8.39
N ASP A 51 4.96 19.73 -8.75
CA ASP A 51 4.36 18.43 -8.46
C ASP A 51 5.18 17.34 -9.14
N TRP A 52 5.47 17.46 -10.45
CA TRP A 52 6.29 16.49 -11.18
C TRP A 52 7.68 16.31 -10.56
N SER A 53 8.38 17.40 -10.25
CA SER A 53 9.74 17.32 -9.68
C SER A 53 9.77 16.79 -8.26
N THR A 54 8.78 17.14 -7.42
CA THR A 54 8.70 16.68 -6.02
C THR A 54 8.26 15.21 -5.97
N GLU A 55 7.33 14.84 -6.83
CA GLU A 55 6.85 13.48 -7.00
C GLU A 55 7.96 12.55 -7.49
N GLU A 56 8.70 12.93 -8.54
CA GLU A 56 9.82 12.14 -9.07
C GLU A 56 10.99 12.06 -8.08
N TYR A 57 11.29 13.14 -7.34
CA TYR A 57 12.34 13.12 -6.32
C TYR A 57 11.95 12.25 -5.11
N GLY A 58 10.70 12.32 -4.67
CA GLY A 58 10.14 11.45 -3.64
C GLY A 58 10.17 9.97 -4.06
N LYS A 59 9.75 9.66 -5.29
CA LYS A 59 9.84 8.32 -5.87
C LYS A 59 11.26 7.81 -5.92
N LEU A 60 12.22 8.65 -6.32
CA LEU A 60 13.62 8.28 -6.41
C LEU A 60 14.23 8.04 -5.02
N ALA A 61 13.97 8.90 -4.04
CA ALA A 61 14.45 8.75 -2.67
C ALA A 61 13.86 7.50 -2.00
N VAL A 62 12.55 7.26 -2.15
CA VAL A 62 11.89 6.03 -1.68
C VAL A 62 12.47 4.82 -2.39
N ARG A 63 12.64 4.84 -3.72
CA ARG A 63 13.26 3.73 -4.47
C ARG A 63 14.66 3.43 -3.96
N ILE A 64 15.49 4.43 -3.73
CA ILE A 64 16.88 4.25 -3.26
C ILE A 64 16.90 3.64 -1.86
N GLN A 65 16.06 4.13 -0.94
CA GLN A 65 16.05 3.64 0.44
C GLN A 65 15.36 2.28 0.57
N ALA A 66 14.23 2.10 -0.12
CA ALA A 66 13.48 0.84 -0.10
C ALA A 66 14.20 -0.29 -0.86
N ARG A 67 15.02 -0.04 -1.88
CA ARG A 67 15.86 -1.08 -2.52
C ARG A 67 16.84 -1.78 -1.58
N ARG A 68 17.15 -1.17 -0.43
CA ARG A 68 17.94 -1.86 0.62
C ARG A 68 17.14 -3.00 1.27
N HIS A 69 15.82 -2.87 1.37
CA HIS A 69 14.94 -3.78 2.09
C HIS A 69 14.04 -4.63 1.19
N TYR A 70 13.76 -4.15 -0.02
CA TYR A 70 12.89 -4.80 -1.00
C TYR A 70 13.69 -5.22 -2.23
N ARG A 71 13.27 -6.33 -2.85
CA ARG A 71 13.82 -6.81 -4.12
C ARG A 71 13.45 -5.87 -5.25
N ASP A 72 12.19 -5.48 -5.31
CA ASP A 72 11.66 -4.57 -6.29
C ASP A 72 10.46 -3.79 -5.72
N ILE A 73 10.14 -2.67 -6.37
CA ILE A 73 9.09 -1.74 -5.95
C ILE A 73 8.22 -1.42 -7.15
N VAL A 74 6.97 -1.87 -7.11
CA VAL A 74 5.93 -1.58 -8.11
C VAL A 74 5.11 -0.41 -7.58
N VAL A 75 5.06 0.70 -8.32
CA VAL A 75 4.27 1.88 -7.96
C VAL A 75 3.06 1.94 -8.88
N LEU A 76 1.87 1.97 -8.30
CA LEU A 76 0.58 2.09 -8.96
C LEU A 76 -0.01 3.46 -8.64
N GLU A 77 0.11 4.37 -9.58
CA GLU A 77 -0.35 5.75 -9.50
C GLU A 77 -1.20 6.11 -10.71
N ASP A 78 -1.84 7.28 -10.69
CA ASP A 78 -2.67 7.77 -11.78
C ASP A 78 -3.69 6.71 -12.23
N GLN A 79 -3.82 6.51 -13.54
CA GLN A 79 -4.73 5.55 -14.17
C GLN A 79 -4.44 4.10 -13.77
N GLN A 80 -3.28 3.82 -13.16
CA GLN A 80 -2.91 2.50 -12.64
C GLN A 80 -3.38 2.29 -11.19
N ALA A 81 -3.74 3.35 -10.45
CA ALA A 81 -4.26 3.26 -9.09
C ALA A 81 -5.69 2.69 -9.06
N THR A 82 -5.83 1.43 -9.42
CA THR A 82 -7.12 0.73 -9.60
C THR A 82 -7.03 -0.68 -9.02
N ALA A 83 -8.16 -1.21 -8.56
CA ALA A 83 -8.22 -2.58 -8.03
C ALA A 83 -7.68 -3.64 -9.01
N GLY A 84 -7.97 -3.49 -10.31
CA GLY A 84 -7.50 -4.43 -11.33
C GLY A 84 -5.97 -4.45 -11.49
N HIS A 85 -5.34 -3.27 -11.50
CA HIS A 85 -3.88 -3.18 -11.57
C HIS A 85 -3.21 -3.63 -10.26
N LEU A 86 -3.82 -3.33 -9.10
CA LEU A 86 -3.36 -3.86 -7.81
C LEU A 86 -3.41 -5.39 -7.78
N LEU A 87 -4.52 -5.98 -8.23
CA LEU A 87 -4.68 -7.42 -8.29
C LEU A 87 -3.67 -8.05 -9.25
N ARG A 88 -3.48 -7.46 -10.43
CA ARG A 88 -2.49 -7.90 -11.41
C ARG A 88 -1.07 -7.85 -10.85
N ALA A 89 -0.69 -6.74 -10.22
CA ALA A 89 0.63 -6.59 -9.62
C ALA A 89 0.88 -7.66 -8.53
N LEU A 90 -0.14 -8.03 -7.75
CA LEU A 90 -0.05 -9.13 -6.78
C LEU A 90 0.13 -10.49 -7.45
N LEU A 91 -0.47 -10.74 -8.61
CA LEU A 91 -0.30 -12.00 -9.32
C LEU A 91 1.06 -12.08 -10.04
N ASP A 92 1.52 -10.97 -10.61
CA ASP A 92 2.77 -10.90 -11.38
C ASP A 92 4.03 -11.17 -10.53
N VAL A 93 3.97 -10.98 -9.20
CA VAL A 93 5.09 -11.32 -8.30
C VAL A 93 5.27 -12.82 -8.07
N GLY A 94 4.33 -13.67 -8.50
CA GLY A 94 4.41 -15.13 -8.38
C GLY A 94 4.45 -15.62 -6.93
N ASP A 95 5.37 -16.52 -6.60
CA ASP A 95 5.53 -17.10 -5.24
C ASP A 95 6.21 -16.15 -4.23
N ALA A 96 6.49 -14.91 -4.61
CA ALA A 96 7.27 -14.01 -3.77
C ALA A 96 6.49 -13.53 -2.54
N THR A 97 7.25 -13.08 -1.53
CA THR A 97 6.67 -12.32 -0.41
C THR A 97 6.44 -10.87 -0.81
N VAL A 98 5.28 -10.33 -0.46
CA VAL A 98 4.83 -8.99 -0.84
C VAL A 98 4.38 -8.21 0.38
N ASP A 99 4.79 -6.95 0.45
CA ASP A 99 4.16 -5.94 1.27
C ASP A 99 3.42 -4.93 0.38
N ILE A 100 2.32 -4.37 0.90
CA ILE A 100 1.56 -3.33 0.24
C ILE A 100 1.63 -2.05 1.07
N LEU A 101 1.87 -0.90 0.43
CA LEU A 101 1.71 0.43 1.01
C LEU A 101 0.62 1.17 0.26
N MET A 102 -0.48 1.53 0.93
CA MET A 102 -1.58 2.29 0.35
C MET A 102 -1.59 3.71 0.92
N LEU A 103 -1.38 4.71 0.06
CA LEU A 103 -1.51 6.13 0.39
C LEU A 103 -2.67 6.70 -0.44
N VAL A 104 -3.85 6.67 0.15
CA VAL A 104 -5.12 6.94 -0.54
C VAL A 104 -6.12 7.55 0.42
N HIS A 105 -7.16 8.19 -0.09
CA HIS A 105 -8.37 8.40 0.66
C HIS A 105 -9.11 7.08 0.88
N GLY A 106 -9.97 7.07 1.88
CA GLY A 106 -10.75 5.90 2.21
C GLY A 106 -12.14 6.30 2.68
N GLN A 107 -13.05 5.36 2.55
CA GLN A 107 -14.44 5.45 2.98
C GLN A 107 -14.78 4.14 3.68
N ALA A 108 -15.92 4.09 4.35
CA ALA A 108 -16.35 2.85 5.00
C ALA A 108 -16.45 1.71 3.98
N GLY A 109 -15.61 0.68 4.14
CA GLY A 109 -15.59 -0.53 3.32
C GLY A 109 -14.81 -0.43 2.01
N TYR A 110 -14.10 0.67 1.72
CA TYR A 110 -13.21 0.72 0.56
C TYR A 110 -12.12 1.79 0.64
N ALA A 111 -11.02 1.53 -0.06
CA ALA A 111 -10.00 2.52 -0.38
C ALA A 111 -10.28 3.13 -1.77
N CYS A 112 -10.02 4.44 -1.91
CA CYS A 112 -10.20 5.15 -3.16
C CYS A 112 -9.01 4.90 -4.10
N GLY A 113 -9.31 4.69 -5.37
CA GLY A 113 -8.38 4.70 -6.47
C GLY A 113 -8.72 5.82 -7.46
N CYS A 114 -8.02 5.85 -8.59
CA CYS A 114 -8.21 6.85 -9.63
C CYS A 114 -9.66 6.92 -10.12
N ASP A 115 -10.15 8.13 -10.35
CA ASP A 115 -11.49 8.46 -10.82
C ASP A 115 -12.62 7.83 -9.98
N GLY A 116 -12.39 7.69 -8.66
CA GLY A 116 -13.38 7.12 -7.74
C GLY A 116 -13.58 5.61 -7.86
N ARG A 117 -12.70 4.91 -8.62
CA ARG A 117 -12.62 3.45 -8.60
C ARG A 117 -12.28 2.97 -7.20
N ARG A 118 -12.81 1.81 -6.81
CA ARG A 118 -12.76 1.34 -5.42
C ARG A 118 -11.91 0.09 -5.29
N VAL A 119 -11.11 0.03 -4.22
CA VAL A 119 -10.54 -1.21 -3.69
C VAL A 119 -11.37 -1.58 -2.46
N GLY A 120 -12.36 -2.44 -2.64
CA GLY A 120 -13.33 -2.82 -1.61
C GLY A 120 -13.80 -4.26 -1.80
N ALA A 121 -15.03 -4.57 -1.37
CA ALA A 121 -15.57 -5.93 -1.34
C ALA A 121 -15.31 -6.76 -2.62
N ASP A 122 -15.53 -6.19 -3.80
CA ASP A 122 -15.31 -6.91 -5.07
C ASP A 122 -13.85 -7.32 -5.29
N PHE A 123 -12.90 -6.47 -4.90
CA PHE A 123 -11.47 -6.77 -4.98
C PHE A 123 -11.11 -7.94 -4.05
N PHE A 124 -11.60 -7.91 -2.81
CA PHE A 124 -11.33 -8.97 -1.84
C PHE A 124 -12.03 -10.29 -2.20
N ALA A 125 -13.26 -10.22 -2.75
CA ALA A 125 -13.96 -11.38 -3.28
C ALA A 125 -13.15 -12.03 -4.42
N ALA A 126 -12.64 -11.25 -5.36
CA ALA A 126 -11.78 -11.75 -6.43
C ALA A 126 -10.47 -12.35 -5.88
N LEU A 127 -9.85 -11.71 -4.88
CA LEU A 127 -8.63 -12.20 -4.24
C LEU A 127 -8.86 -13.56 -3.55
N ARG A 128 -9.95 -13.70 -2.80
CA ARG A 128 -10.35 -14.96 -2.16
C ARG A 128 -10.60 -16.06 -3.18
N GLN A 129 -11.29 -15.76 -4.28
CA GLN A 129 -11.51 -16.72 -5.37
C GLN A 129 -10.18 -17.21 -5.98
N LEU A 130 -9.25 -16.29 -6.23
CA LEU A 130 -7.93 -16.63 -6.76
C LEU A 130 -7.09 -17.46 -5.77
N ARG A 131 -7.19 -17.19 -4.46
CA ARG A 131 -6.56 -18.01 -3.42
C ARG A 131 -7.16 -19.41 -3.38
N ALA A 132 -8.49 -19.54 -3.39
CA ALA A 132 -9.18 -20.82 -3.39
C ALA A 132 -8.84 -21.66 -4.63
N ALA A 133 -8.60 -21.02 -5.77
CA ALA A 133 -8.17 -21.67 -7.01
C ALA A 133 -6.66 -22.01 -7.06
N GLY A 134 -5.88 -21.64 -6.04
CA GLY A 134 -4.42 -21.85 -6.03
C GLY A 134 -3.64 -20.94 -7.00
N LEU A 135 -4.27 -19.88 -7.49
CA LEU A 135 -3.68 -18.94 -8.47
C LEU A 135 -2.98 -17.76 -7.79
N ALA A 136 -3.45 -17.35 -6.61
CA ALA A 136 -2.80 -16.31 -5.80
C ALA A 136 -1.65 -16.91 -4.96
N ARG A 137 -0.54 -17.21 -5.65
CA ARG A 137 0.63 -17.91 -5.10
C ARG A 137 1.55 -17.03 -4.23
N PHE A 138 1.38 -15.71 -4.30
CA PHE A 138 2.16 -14.76 -3.53
C PHE A 138 1.85 -14.87 -2.03
N ARG A 139 2.86 -14.53 -1.22
CA ARG A 139 2.73 -14.44 0.23
C ARG A 139 2.59 -13.00 0.67
N LEU A 140 1.38 -12.58 1.03
CA LEU A 140 1.16 -11.26 1.63
C LEU A 140 1.73 -11.26 3.06
N ARG A 141 2.69 -10.39 3.34
CA ARG A 141 3.34 -10.29 4.65
C ARG A 141 2.82 -9.10 5.45
N ALA A 142 2.69 -7.94 4.83
CA ALA A 142 2.18 -6.75 5.49
C ALA A 142 1.35 -5.87 4.54
N VAL A 143 0.37 -5.16 5.10
CA VAL A 143 -0.37 -4.09 4.43
C VAL A 143 -0.29 -2.85 5.31
N TYR A 144 0.37 -1.82 4.82
CA TYR A 144 0.49 -0.52 5.44
C TYR A 144 -0.52 0.40 4.77
N GLN A 145 -1.64 0.69 5.43
CA GLN A 145 -2.71 1.48 4.85
C GLN A 145 -2.84 2.81 5.59
N MET A 146 -2.60 3.91 4.86
CA MET A 146 -2.79 5.28 5.33
C MET A 146 -3.99 5.88 4.60
N ASN A 147 -5.18 5.63 5.14
CA ASN A 147 -6.43 6.23 4.66
C ASN A 147 -7.44 6.43 5.78
N CYS A 148 -8.44 7.27 5.52
CA CYS A 148 -9.62 7.36 6.40
C CYS A 148 -10.35 6.01 6.43
N TYR A 149 -10.94 5.64 7.57
CA TYR A 149 -11.70 4.38 7.73
C TYR A 149 -10.88 3.10 7.51
N VAL A 150 -9.56 3.13 7.66
CA VAL A 150 -8.66 1.97 7.49
C VAL A 150 -9.13 0.70 8.18
N GLN A 151 -9.68 0.83 9.40
CA GLN A 151 -10.14 -0.30 10.20
C GLN A 151 -11.26 -1.11 9.51
N THR A 152 -12.03 -0.48 8.63
CA THR A 152 -13.13 -1.15 7.90
C THR A 152 -12.66 -2.15 6.85
N LEU A 153 -11.37 -2.14 6.49
CA LEU A 153 -10.77 -3.12 5.57
C LEU A 153 -9.84 -4.12 6.28
N GLY A 154 -9.64 -3.99 7.60
CA GLY A 154 -8.69 -4.81 8.34
C GLY A 154 -8.99 -6.30 8.26
N GLU A 155 -10.26 -6.68 8.47
CA GLU A 155 -10.69 -8.08 8.40
C GLU A 155 -10.57 -8.66 6.98
N GLU A 156 -10.88 -7.86 5.96
CA GLU A 156 -10.78 -8.26 4.55
C GLU A 156 -9.33 -8.58 4.14
N TRP A 157 -8.35 -7.85 4.67
CA TRP A 157 -6.92 -8.13 4.42
C TRP A 157 -6.40 -9.38 5.15
N LEU A 158 -7.05 -9.77 6.25
CA LEU A 158 -6.67 -10.91 7.09
C LEU A 158 -7.36 -12.23 6.68
N SER A 159 -8.43 -12.15 5.89
CA SER A 159 -9.18 -13.31 5.36
C SER A 159 -8.52 -13.94 4.13
#